data_AF-A0A2D0NGH0-F1
#
_entry.id   AF-A0A2D0NGH0-F1
#
_cell.length_a   1.000
_cell.length_b   1.000
_cell.length_c   1.000
_cell.angle_alpha   90.00
_cell.angle_beta   90.00
_cell.angle_gamma   90.00
#
_symmetry.space_group_name_H-M   'P 1'
#
loop_
_entity.id
_entity.type
_entity.pdbx_description
1 polymer ?
#
loop_
_entity_poly.entity_id
_entity_poly.type
_entity_poly.pdbx_seq_one_letter_code
_entity_poly.pdbx_strand_id
1 'polypeptide(L)'
;MVKSKARTTEMKAQAATVETHVISRGRFQYLLVVPDGPHAGKYLPETTLPDQYCRDKLQVVIDATVLDEKGMVYKPGPTDIPEEDFEVPKIRVEEIRMKE
;
A
#
# COMPACT_ATOMS: atom_id res chain seq x y z
N MET A 1 0.26 17.35 29.31
CA MET A 1 0.64 16.54 28.12
C MET A 1 -0.61 15.83 27.62
N VAL A 2 -1.25 16.37 26.59
CA VAL A 2 -2.37 15.68 25.94
C VAL A 2 -1.74 14.62 25.04
N LYS A 3 -1.90 13.34 25.39
CA LYS A 3 -1.58 12.23 24.48
C LYS A 3 -2.51 12.39 23.28
N SER A 4 -2.03 12.96 22.18
CA SER A 4 -2.74 12.96 20.91
C SER A 4 -3.05 11.50 20.59
N LYS A 5 -4.32 11.09 20.72
CA LYS A 5 -4.78 9.80 20.22
C LYS A 5 -4.58 9.86 18.72
N ALA A 6 -3.53 9.22 18.22
CA ALA A 6 -3.34 9.03 16.79
C ALA A 6 -4.66 8.47 16.23
N ARG A 7 -5.27 9.18 15.28
CA ARG A 7 -6.49 8.72 14.61
C ARG A 7 -6.09 7.61 13.66
N THR A 8 -6.03 6.38 14.18
CA THR A 8 -5.93 5.19 13.33
C THR A 8 -7.28 4.92 12.70
N THR A 9 -7.31 4.71 11.38
CA THR A 9 -8.54 4.35 10.66
C THR A 9 -8.47 2.86 10.34
N GLU A 10 -9.45 2.09 10.82
CA GLU A 10 -9.54 0.65 10.54
C GLU A 10 -10.25 0.41 9.21
N MET A 11 -9.71 -0.52 8.42
CA MET A 11 -10.27 -1.05 7.19
C MET A 11 -10.58 -2.52 7.44
N LYS A 12 -11.82 -2.94 7.21
CA LYS A 12 -12.25 -4.33 7.41
C LYS A 12 -12.84 -4.91 6.13
N ALA A 13 -12.39 -6.10 5.78
CA ALA A 13 -12.76 -6.85 4.59
C ALA A 13 -12.71 -5.98 3.32
N GLN A 14 -11.69 -5.12 3.21
CA GLN A 14 -11.60 -4.17 2.11
C GLN A 14 -11.02 -4.86 0.88
N ALA A 15 -11.74 -4.80 -0.24
CA ALA A 15 -11.21 -5.25 -1.52
C ALA A 15 -10.07 -4.32 -1.96
N ALA A 16 -8.94 -4.91 -2.33
CA ALA A 16 -7.77 -4.21 -2.82
C ALA A 16 -7.11 -4.96 -3.99
N THR A 17 -6.27 -4.26 -4.74
CA THR A 17 -5.42 -4.81 -5.78
C THR A 17 -3.96 -4.54 -5.42
N VAL A 18 -3.10 -5.55 -5.53
CA VAL A 18 -1.65 -5.37 -5.39
C VAL A 18 -1.12 -4.75 -6.68
N GLU A 19 -0.51 -3.57 -6.60
CA GLU A 19 0.20 -2.93 -7.71
C GLU A 19 1.71 -2.99 -7.46
N THR A 20 2.47 -3.41 -8.48
CA THR A 20 3.93 -3.46 -8.42
C THR A 20 4.54 -2.18 -8.98
N HIS A 21 5.36 -1.51 -8.17
CA HIS A 21 6.13 -0.34 -8.54
C HIS A 21 7.62 -0.70 -8.60
N VAL A 22 8.25 -0.46 -9.75
CA VAL A 22 9.70 -0.71 -9.91
C VAL A 22 10.47 0.45 -9.28
N ILE A 23 11.37 0.17 -8.35
CA ILE A 23 12.22 1.19 -7.68
C ILE A 23 13.60 1.25 -8.33
N SER A 24 14.16 0.09 -8.65
CA SER A 24 15.46 -0.05 -9.33
C SER A 24 15.57 -1.45 -9.94
N ARG A 25 16.64 -1.73 -10.69
CA ARG A 25 16.84 -3.04 -11.34
C ARG A 25 16.69 -4.18 -10.32
N GLY A 26 15.64 -4.98 -10.47
CA GLY A 26 15.33 -6.12 -9.61
C GLY A 26 14.77 -5.77 -8.23
N ARG A 27 14.42 -4.51 -7.95
CA ARG A 27 13.78 -4.09 -6.69
C ARG A 27 12.41 -3.48 -6.96
N PHE A 28 11.43 -3.96 -6.23
CA PHE A 28 10.03 -3.58 -6.37
C PHE A 28 9.45 -3.15 -5.02
N GLN A 29 8.48 -2.25 -5.08
CA GLN A 29 7.59 -1.88 -4.00
C GLN A 29 6.19 -2.40 -4.35
N TYR A 30 5.52 -3.04 -3.42
CA TYR A 30 4.16 -3.52 -3.60
C TYR A 30 3.21 -2.57 -2.86
N LEU A 31 2.26 -2.00 -3.58
CA LEU A 31 1.23 -1.14 -3.03
C LEU A 31 -0.11 -1.89 -2.99
N LEU A 32 -0.93 -1.57 -2.00
CA LEU A 32 -2.32 -2.01 -1.95
C LEU A 32 -3.22 -0.87 -2.43
N VAL A 33 -3.96 -1.12 -3.50
CA VAL A 33 -4.85 -0.14 -4.14
C VAL A 33 -6.29 -0.52 -3.85
N VAL A 34 -6.98 0.35 -3.12
CA VAL A 34 -8.41 0.23 -2.85
C VAL A 34 -9.13 1.11 -3.88
N PRO A 35 -9.93 0.53 -4.79
CA PRO A 35 -10.47 1.27 -5.92
C PRO A 35 -11.58 2.25 -5.51
N ASP A 36 -12.47 1.83 -4.61
CA ASP A 36 -13.69 2.55 -4.30
C ASP A 36 -14.02 2.52 -2.80
N GLY A 37 -14.81 3.50 -2.36
CA GLY A 37 -15.34 3.59 -1.00
C GLY A 37 -14.63 4.64 -0.11
N PRO A 38 -14.93 4.65 1.20
CA PRO A 38 -14.39 5.64 2.14
C PRO A 38 -12.86 5.52 2.34
N HIS A 39 -12.28 4.41 1.92
CA HIS A 39 -10.84 4.13 1.97
C HIS A 39 -10.23 4.00 0.57
N ALA A 40 -10.85 4.59 -0.45
CA ALA A 40 -10.28 4.59 -1.81
C ALA A 40 -8.90 5.28 -1.81
N GLY A 41 -7.90 4.62 -2.38
CA GLY A 41 -6.53 5.14 -2.39
C GLY A 41 -5.46 4.07 -2.58
N LYS A 42 -4.20 4.52 -2.65
CA LYS A 42 -3.01 3.66 -2.66
C LYS A 42 -2.37 3.68 -1.30
N TYR A 43 -1.93 2.53 -0.83
CA TYR A 43 -1.36 2.36 0.50
C TYR A 43 -0.06 1.58 0.42
N LEU A 44 0.95 2.02 1.18
CA LEU A 44 2.20 1.27 1.35
C LEU A 44 2.10 0.38 2.61
N PRO A 45 2.24 -0.94 2.48
CA PRO A 45 2.36 -1.83 3.63
C PRO A 45 3.54 -1.44 4.52
N GLU A 46 3.32 -1.33 5.83
CA GLU A 46 4.37 -1.07 6.84
C GLU A 46 5.42 -2.18 6.83
N THR A 47 4.99 -3.42 6.57
CA THR A 47 5.81 -4.62 6.46
C THR A 47 5.69 -5.23 5.07
N THR A 48 6.72 -5.96 4.64
CA THR A 48 6.69 -6.69 3.36
C THR A 48 5.53 -7.69 3.36
N LEU A 49 4.72 -7.68 2.30
CA LEU A 49 3.66 -8.67 2.12
C LEU A 49 4.27 -10.07 2.00
N PRO A 50 3.59 -11.12 2.48
CA PRO A 50 4.02 -12.50 2.24
C PRO A 50 4.20 -12.77 0.73
N ASP A 51 5.20 -13.57 0.35
CA ASP A 51 5.58 -13.80 -1.05
C ASP A 51 4.43 -14.21 -1.96
N GLN A 52 3.46 -14.97 -1.43
CA GLN A 52 2.25 -15.39 -2.16
C GLN A 52 1.36 -14.23 -2.63
N TYR A 53 1.51 -13.04 -2.03
CA TYR A 53 0.79 -11.82 -2.36
C TYR A 53 1.63 -10.79 -3.14
N CYS A 54 2.93 -11.05 -3.33
CA CYS A 54 3.86 -10.17 -4.05
C CYS A 54 3.74 -10.34 -5.57
N ARG A 55 2.55 -10.12 -6.12
CA ARG A 55 2.26 -10.28 -7.56
C ARG A 55 1.44 -9.11 -8.09
N ASP A 56 1.87 -8.57 -9.23
CA ASP A 56 1.17 -7.47 -9.89
C ASP A 56 -0.27 -7.86 -10.26
N LYS A 57 -1.20 -6.92 -10.03
CA LYS A 57 -2.64 -7.03 -10.29
C LYS A 57 -3.33 -8.17 -9.53
N LEU A 58 -2.74 -8.66 -8.45
CA LEU A 58 -3.39 -9.65 -7.60
C LEU A 58 -4.55 -9.01 -6.83
N GLN A 59 -5.74 -9.58 -6.96
CA GLN A 59 -6.90 -9.14 -6.20
C GLN A 59 -6.90 -9.80 -4.83
N VAL A 60 -7.05 -8.99 -3.79
CA VAL A 60 -7.02 -9.42 -2.40
C VAL A 60 -8.13 -8.75 -1.60
N VAL A 61 -8.41 -9.33 -0.44
CA VAL A 61 -9.22 -8.72 0.61
C VAL A 61 -8.31 -8.54 1.81
N ILE A 62 -8.32 -7.35 2.42
CA ILE A 62 -7.45 -6.99 3.53
C ILE A 62 -8.25 -6.50 4.74
N ASP A 63 -7.74 -6.84 5.91
CA ASP A 63 -8.00 -6.13 7.16
C ASP A 63 -6.74 -5.35 7.51
N ALA A 64 -6.87 -4.04 7.69
CA ALA A 64 -5.72 -3.18 7.86
C ALA A 64 -6.01 -1.94 8.70
N THR A 65 -4.96 -1.36 9.27
CA THR A 65 -5.01 -0.07 9.97
C THR A 65 -4.23 0.97 9.18
N VAL A 66 -4.88 2.06 8.78
CA VAL A 66 -4.20 3.23 8.20
C VAL A 66 -3.44 3.95 9.30
N LEU A 67 -2.14 4.11 9.08
CA LEU A 67 -1.22 4.78 9.98
C LEU A 67 -1.23 6.28 9.69
N ASP A 68 -0.89 7.08 10.70
CA ASP A 68 -0.74 8.55 10.58
C ASP A 68 0.61 8.96 9.92
N GLU A 69 1.27 7.99 9.29
CA GLU A 69 2.54 8.14 8.61
C GLU A 69 2.38 7.90 7.11
N LYS A 70 3.23 8.54 6.32
CA LYS A 70 3.35 8.29 4.90
C LYS A 70 4.64 7.54 4.58
N GLY A 71 4.60 6.81 3.48
CA GLY A 71 5.76 6.16 2.87
C GLY A 71 6.06 6.77 1.52
N MET A 72 7.35 6.85 1.18
CA MET A 72 7.78 7.30 -0.14
C MET A 72 7.77 6.12 -1.12
N VAL A 73 7.12 6.32 -2.26
CA VAL A 73 7.18 5.41 -3.40
C VAL A 73 8.15 6.01 -4.40
N TYR A 74 9.25 5.29 -4.61
CA TYR A 74 10.36 5.75 -5.45
C TYR A 74 10.15 5.31 -6.90
N LYS A 75 10.47 6.19 -7.83
CA LYS A 75 10.48 5.85 -9.26
C LYS A 75 11.81 5.23 -9.67
N PRO A 76 11.82 4.36 -10.69
CA PRO A 76 13.07 3.87 -11.24
C PRO A 76 13.83 5.05 -11.87
N GLY A 77 15.15 5.10 -11.68
CA GLY A 77 16.01 6.16 -12.23
C GLY A 77 15.85 6.35 -13.75
N PRO A 78 16.42 7.44 -14.30
CA PRO A 78 15.86 8.28 -15.35
C PRO A 78 15.42 7.50 -16.59
N THR A 79 14.14 7.15 -16.66
CA THR A 79 13.48 6.66 -17.86
C THR A 79 12.52 7.74 -18.36
N ASP A 80 12.99 8.60 -19.27
CA ASP A 80 12.32 9.50 -20.25
C ASP A 80 10.94 10.14 -19.96
N ILE A 81 10.37 9.99 -18.77
CA ILE A 81 9.05 10.48 -18.36
C ILE A 81 9.22 11.15 -17.00
N PRO A 82 8.82 12.42 -16.83
CA PRO A 82 8.91 13.13 -15.55
C PRO A 82 7.81 12.60 -14.62
N GLU A 83 8.02 11.41 -14.06
CA GLU A 83 7.24 10.95 -12.92
C GLU A 83 8.06 11.20 -11.66
N GLU A 84 7.56 12.07 -10.80
CA GLU A 84 8.20 12.39 -9.52
C GLU A 84 7.94 11.27 -8.49
N ASP A 85 8.84 11.14 -7.52
CA ASP A 85 8.61 10.37 -6.31
C ASP A 85 7.34 10.89 -5.62
N PHE A 86 6.55 9.99 -5.03
CA PHE A 86 5.28 10.37 -4.43
C PHE A 86 5.06 9.70 -3.09
N GLU A 87 4.37 10.42 -2.20
CA GLU A 87 4.01 9.91 -0.88
C GLU A 87 2.63 9.23 -0.90
N VAL A 88 2.53 8.10 -0.23
CA VAL A 88 1.26 7.42 0.04
C VAL A 88 1.09 7.14 1.53
N PRO A 89 -0.13 7.08 2.07
CA PRO A 89 -0.35 6.65 3.45
C PRO A 89 0.18 5.23 3.66
N LYS A 90 0.72 4.97 4.86
CA LYS A 90 1.08 3.61 5.25
C LYS A 90 -0.11 2.86 5.86
N ILE A 91 -0.10 1.54 5.69
CA ILE A 91 -1.04 0.65 6.37
C ILE A 91 -0.32 -0.48 7.07
N ARG A 92 -0.82 -0.88 8.24
CA ARG A 92 -0.49 -2.16 8.85
C ARG A 92 -1.53 -3.18 8.42
N VAL A 93 -1.09 -4.22 7.71
CA VAL A 93 -1.96 -5.31 7.26
C VAL A 93 -2.05 -6.33 8.39
N GLU A 94 -3.24 -6.54 8.93
CA GLU A 94 -3.53 -7.52 9.99
C GLU A 94 -3.92 -8.87 9.38
N GLU A 95 -4.76 -8.85 8.33
CA GLU A 95 -5.15 -10.03 7.55
C GLU A 95 -5.11 -9.70 6.05
N ILE A 96 -4.66 -10.67 5.25
CA ILE A 96 -4.72 -10.60 3.78
C ILE A 96 -5.08 -11.98 3.23
N ARG A 97 -6.02 -11.99 2.28
CA ARG A 97 -6.46 -13.20 1.58
C ARG A 97 -6.70 -12.91 0.12
N MET A 98 -6.53 -13.93 -0.72
CA MET A 98 -6.88 -13.81 -2.15
C MET A 98 -8.38 -13.60 -2.27
N LYS A 99 -8.78 -12.74 -3.21
CA LYS A 99 -10.19 -12.59 -3.56
C LYS A 99 -10.56 -13.77 -4.46
N GLU A 100 -11.47 -14.62 -3.97
CA GLU A 100 -12.04 -15.75 -4.73
C GLU A 100 -12.88 -15.28 -5.92
#